data_AF-A0A2E9GU49-F1
#
_entry.id   AF-A0A2E9GU49-F1
#
_cell.length_a   1.000
_cell.length_b   1.000
_cell.length_c   1.000
_cell.angle_alpha   90.00
_cell.angle_beta   90.00
_cell.angle_gamma   90.00
#
_symmetry.space_group_name_H-M   'P 1'
#
loop_
_entity.id
_entity.type
_entity.pdbx_description
1 polymer ?
#
loop_
_entity_poly.entity_id
_entity_poly.type
_entity_poly.pdbx_seq_one_letter_code
_entity_poly.pdbx_strand_id
1 'polypeptide(L)'
;MCRLGFIDQNARRSQIAARFSPCRISCPVWYFTPRFACASTEPCTASAAGATRRRGERRAGSAAPRDEADSQPEALRPPASRAAGARRSVLRSKCRPVSAERPAAANRSASQRGHAASPRIGHAVEQLADDLWSQTRRLRFLGVETGTRTTLVRLANGGIFVHSPGPLDAEVRKLVDGLGPVVAVVAPSLFHHLWAGEWKTAYPDALLCACPGLEKKRDDLPWDRVLGDLPEAPWSEDIDQVFFAARTMENEVVFYHRASRSLVCCDIVFNLCEHPSRLTRLVAALLANRRPGATWLEHLMIRDRAGAREQIDRMLAWDIERIVLSHGEMIESDGREVLRRAYAWL
;
A
#
# COMPACT_ATOMS: atom_id res chain seq x y z
N MET A 1 -53.70 -21.30 10.28
CA MET A 1 -52.75 -20.40 10.98
C MET A 1 -51.32 -20.89 10.70
N CYS A 2 -50.36 -19.97 10.58
CA CYS A 2 -48.89 -20.16 10.61
C CYS A 2 -48.28 -21.35 9.84
N ARG A 3 -47.65 -21.09 8.69
CA ARG A 3 -46.22 -20.70 8.50
C ARG A 3 -45.36 -21.92 8.13
N LEU A 4 -45.09 -22.08 6.83
CA LEU A 4 -44.01 -22.94 6.33
C LEU A 4 -42.71 -22.12 6.29
N GLY A 5 -41.68 -22.60 6.97
CA GLY A 5 -40.31 -22.11 6.81
C GLY A 5 -39.55 -23.03 5.89
N PHE A 6 -38.97 -22.48 4.81
CA PHE A 6 -38.03 -23.21 3.97
C PHE A 6 -36.60 -22.99 4.48
N ILE A 7 -35.91 -24.09 4.77
CA ILE A 7 -34.46 -24.12 4.98
C ILE A 7 -33.84 -24.44 3.61
N ASP A 8 -33.09 -23.50 3.04
CA ASP A 8 -32.38 -23.75 1.79
C ASP A 8 -31.10 -24.56 2.06
N GLN A 9 -30.95 -25.66 1.33
CA GLN A 9 -29.75 -26.48 1.30
C GLN A 9 -29.11 -26.35 -0.09
N ASN A 10 -27.91 -25.77 -0.19
CA ASN A 10 -26.91 -26.25 -1.16
C ASN A 10 -25.49 -25.75 -0.86
N ALA A 11 -24.85 -26.39 0.11
CA ALA A 11 -23.40 -26.50 0.10
C ALA A 11 -22.99 -27.74 -0.72
N ARG A 12 -21.85 -27.65 -1.42
CA ARG A 12 -21.12 -28.72 -2.17
C ARG A 12 -21.42 -28.85 -3.67
N ARG A 13 -20.58 -28.20 -4.48
CA ARG A 13 -19.93 -28.86 -5.63
C ARG A 13 -18.41 -28.60 -5.61
N SER A 14 -17.67 -29.69 -5.44
CA SER A 14 -16.49 -30.10 -6.23
C SER A 14 -15.46 -29.01 -6.60
N GLN A 15 -14.24 -28.96 -6.06
CA GLN A 15 -13.17 -29.98 -6.08
C GLN A 15 -13.07 -30.78 -7.39
N ILE A 16 -12.06 -30.45 -8.22
CA ILE A 16 -11.16 -31.41 -8.88
C ILE A 16 -9.80 -30.73 -9.18
N ALA A 17 -8.73 -31.42 -8.78
CA ALA A 17 -7.32 -31.34 -9.17
C ALA A 17 -6.66 -30.02 -9.68
N ALA A 18 -5.70 -29.54 -8.90
CA ALA A 18 -4.34 -29.30 -9.39
C ALA A 18 -3.31 -29.59 -8.27
N ARG A 19 -2.33 -30.46 -8.55
CA ARG A 19 -1.22 -30.75 -7.61
C ARG A 19 -0.15 -29.66 -7.75
N PHE A 20 0.06 -28.86 -6.70
CA PHE A 20 1.28 -28.09 -6.53
C PHE A 20 1.79 -28.22 -5.09
N SER A 21 2.93 -28.89 -4.91
CA SER A 21 3.69 -28.81 -3.66
C SER A 21 4.33 -27.44 -3.56
N PRO A 22 4.11 -26.66 -2.48
CA PRO A 22 4.94 -25.49 -2.21
C PRO A 22 6.34 -25.97 -1.82
N CYS A 23 7.32 -25.68 -2.67
CA CYS A 23 8.72 -25.91 -2.34
C CYS A 23 9.09 -25.03 -1.14
N ARG A 24 9.51 -25.63 -0.02
CA ARG A 24 10.03 -24.91 1.14
C ARG A 24 11.39 -24.29 0.81
N ILE A 25 11.40 -23.12 0.19
CA ILE A 25 12.58 -22.27 0.15
C ILE A 25 12.61 -21.52 1.48
N SER A 26 13.44 -22.00 2.41
CA SER A 26 13.75 -21.29 3.65
C SER A 26 14.42 -19.96 3.30
N CYS A 27 13.68 -18.86 3.40
CA CYS A 27 14.26 -17.53 3.31
C CYS A 27 15.09 -17.29 4.59
N PRO A 28 16.39 -16.96 4.50
CA PRO A 28 17.21 -16.74 5.69
C PRO A 28 16.74 -15.48 6.41
N VAL A 29 16.25 -15.67 7.64
CA VAL A 29 15.81 -14.59 8.53
C VAL A 29 17.03 -13.84 9.04
N TRP A 30 17.39 -12.74 8.36
CA TRP A 30 18.43 -11.83 8.82
C TRP A 30 17.83 -10.74 9.71
N TYR A 31 17.68 -11.04 11.00
CA TYR A 31 17.46 -10.01 12.02
C TYR A 31 18.80 -9.54 12.58
N PHE A 32 19.01 -8.21 12.55
CA PHE A 32 19.92 -7.53 13.46
C PHE A 32 19.06 -6.65 14.37
N THR A 33 18.85 -7.08 15.61
CA THR A 33 18.20 -6.26 16.64
C THR A 33 19.25 -5.33 17.28
N PRO A 34 19.01 -4.00 17.32
CA PRO A 34 19.85 -3.11 18.13
C PRO A 34 19.59 -3.41 19.62
N ARG A 35 20.58 -4.01 20.28
CA ARG A 35 20.49 -4.41 21.68
C ARG A 35 20.72 -3.19 22.58
N PHE A 36 19.64 -2.50 22.97
CA PHE A 36 19.71 -1.53 24.07
C PHE A 36 19.83 -2.28 25.40
N ALA A 37 20.93 -2.03 26.11
CA ALA A 37 21.17 -2.62 27.43
C ALA A 37 20.48 -1.77 28.50
N CYS A 38 19.44 -2.33 29.13
CA CYS A 38 18.95 -1.85 30.42
C CYS A 38 19.44 -2.82 31.50
N ALA A 39 20.24 -2.33 32.44
CA ALA A 39 20.79 -3.14 33.52
C ALA A 39 19.94 -2.96 34.78
N SER A 40 19.19 -4.01 35.15
CA SER A 40 18.60 -4.14 36.48
C SER A 40 18.64 -5.61 36.90
N THR A 41 19.56 -5.92 37.80
CA THR A 41 19.66 -7.21 38.48
C THR A 41 18.61 -7.33 39.57
N GLU A 42 17.94 -8.48 39.68
CA GLU A 42 17.75 -9.30 40.89
C GLU A 42 16.91 -10.56 40.51
N PRO A 43 17.13 -11.74 41.11
CA PRO A 43 16.52 -13.00 40.67
C PRO A 43 15.36 -13.49 41.55
N CYS A 44 14.42 -14.27 41.00
CA CYS A 44 13.55 -15.15 41.79
C CYS A 44 13.22 -16.46 41.04
N THR A 45 12.81 -17.50 41.77
CA THR A 45 13.10 -18.91 41.45
C THR A 45 11.96 -19.74 40.85
N ALA A 46 12.32 -20.61 39.89
CA ALA A 46 11.84 -21.97 39.59
C ALA A 46 10.40 -22.43 39.92
N SER A 47 9.74 -23.07 38.93
CA SER A 47 9.27 -24.47 39.02
C SER A 47 8.86 -25.04 37.63
N ALA A 48 8.63 -26.36 37.53
CA ALA A 48 8.47 -27.11 36.26
C ALA A 48 7.30 -28.14 36.29
N ALA A 49 7.11 -28.85 35.15
CA ALA A 49 6.04 -29.85 34.85
C ALA A 49 4.61 -29.25 34.73
N GLY A 50 3.59 -29.82 34.06
CA GLY A 50 3.40 -31.02 33.21
C GLY A 50 1.91 -31.06 32.72
N ALA A 51 1.42 -31.93 31.82
CA ALA A 51 2.05 -32.98 31.02
C ALA A 51 1.17 -33.41 29.79
N THR A 52 1.16 -34.70 29.46
CA THR A 52 0.43 -35.49 28.43
C THR A 52 -1.12 -35.51 28.52
N ARG A 53 -1.96 -36.04 27.60
CA ARG A 53 -1.97 -36.51 26.18
C ARG A 53 -3.18 -37.49 26.04
N ARG A 54 -3.70 -37.68 24.81
CA ARG A 54 -4.68 -38.72 24.31
C ARG A 54 -6.16 -38.28 24.32
N ARG A 55 -7.05 -38.55 23.34
CA ARG A 55 -7.12 -39.33 22.05
C ARG A 55 -8.12 -40.49 22.11
N GLY A 56 -9.09 -40.48 21.21
CA GLY A 56 -9.98 -41.59 20.80
C GLY A 56 -11.28 -41.04 20.17
N GLU A 57 -12.01 -41.73 19.29
CA GLU A 57 -11.63 -42.79 18.32
C GLU A 57 -12.73 -42.89 17.21
N ARG A 58 -12.57 -43.74 16.20
CA ARG A 58 -13.49 -43.83 15.02
C ARG A 58 -14.24 -45.17 14.95
N ARG A 59 -15.41 -45.18 14.30
CA ARG A 59 -16.02 -46.27 13.47
C ARG A 59 -17.08 -45.58 12.57
N ALA A 60 -17.19 -45.76 11.25
CA ALA A 60 -17.12 -46.91 10.33
C ALA A 60 -18.47 -47.65 10.17
N GLY A 61 -19.00 -47.65 8.95
CA GLY A 61 -20.25 -48.31 8.50
C GLY A 61 -20.39 -48.17 6.97
N SER A 62 -20.98 -49.17 6.30
CA SER A 62 -20.87 -49.40 4.84
C SER A 62 -22.17 -50.00 4.26
N ALA A 63 -22.50 -49.68 3.00
CA ALA A 63 -23.04 -50.58 1.95
C ALA A 63 -23.90 -49.83 0.89
N ALA A 64 -23.94 -50.37 -0.33
CA ALA A 64 -24.82 -49.99 -1.45
C ALA A 64 -25.56 -51.24 -1.99
N PRO A 65 -26.62 -51.09 -2.80
CA PRO A 65 -26.50 -51.34 -4.26
C PRO A 65 -27.35 -50.35 -5.14
N ARG A 66 -26.99 -50.07 -6.41
CA ARG A 66 -27.57 -50.58 -7.71
C ARG A 66 -29.09 -50.33 -7.92
N ASP A 67 -29.67 -50.04 -9.10
CA ASP A 67 -29.32 -50.14 -10.55
C ASP A 67 -29.98 -49.00 -11.40
N GLU A 68 -29.64 -48.88 -12.71
CA GLU A 68 -30.45 -48.39 -13.88
C GLU A 68 -31.18 -46.99 -13.85
N ALA A 69 -31.47 -46.27 -14.95
CA ALA A 69 -30.99 -46.25 -16.35
C ALA A 69 -31.41 -44.92 -17.08
N ASP A 70 -30.76 -44.65 -18.22
CA ASP A 70 -31.25 -43.96 -19.44
C ASP A 70 -31.53 -42.43 -19.55
N SER A 71 -31.37 -41.93 -20.79
CA SER A 71 -31.86 -40.71 -21.45
C SER A 71 -31.19 -39.32 -21.21
N GLN A 72 -30.56 -38.79 -22.28
CA GLN A 72 -30.55 -37.36 -22.64
C GLN A 72 -31.53 -37.14 -23.83
N PRO A 73 -31.90 -35.90 -24.22
CA PRO A 73 -31.05 -35.13 -25.16
C PRO A 73 -31.09 -33.57 -25.02
N GLU A 74 -30.21 -32.92 -25.80
CA GLU A 74 -30.27 -31.56 -26.41
C GLU A 74 -30.76 -30.34 -25.59
N ALA A 75 -30.00 -29.25 -25.38
CA ALA A 75 -29.21 -28.39 -26.28
C ALA A 75 -30.05 -27.49 -27.22
N LEU A 76 -30.00 -26.15 -27.02
CA LEU A 76 -30.17 -25.14 -28.07
C LEU A 76 -29.73 -23.72 -27.63
N ARG A 77 -28.87 -23.12 -28.45
CA ARG A 77 -28.42 -21.71 -28.56
C ARG A 77 -28.13 -21.50 -30.06
N PRO A 78 -27.94 -20.26 -30.56
CA PRO A 78 -28.63 -18.98 -30.35
C PRO A 78 -29.32 -18.60 -31.70
N PRO A 79 -29.40 -17.32 -32.16
CA PRO A 79 -28.22 -16.63 -32.71
C PRO A 79 -28.15 -15.09 -32.47
N ALA A 80 -27.06 -14.48 -32.92
CA ALA A 80 -26.81 -13.04 -32.90
C ALA A 80 -26.81 -12.43 -34.32
N SER A 81 -26.97 -11.11 -34.43
CA SER A 81 -26.75 -10.31 -35.65
C SER A 81 -26.66 -8.81 -35.27
N ARG A 82 -26.03 -7.87 -35.99
CA ARG A 82 -24.90 -7.87 -36.96
C ARG A 82 -24.38 -6.43 -37.06
N ALA A 83 -23.19 -6.19 -37.62
CA ALA A 83 -22.56 -4.86 -37.69
C ALA A 83 -22.69 -4.15 -39.06
N ALA A 84 -22.70 -2.80 -39.04
CA ALA A 84 -22.23 -1.86 -40.09
C ALA A 84 -22.36 -0.41 -39.53
N GLY A 85 -21.59 0.61 -39.93
CA GLY A 85 -20.49 0.67 -40.90
C GLY A 85 -20.72 1.72 -42.01
N ALA A 86 -20.45 3.01 -41.76
CA ALA A 86 -20.43 4.02 -42.82
C ALA A 86 -19.52 5.23 -42.50
N ARG A 87 -18.62 5.57 -43.43
CA ARG A 87 -17.93 6.88 -43.51
C ARG A 87 -18.51 7.65 -44.70
N ARG A 88 -18.62 8.98 -44.63
CA ARG A 88 -18.38 9.85 -45.80
C ARG A 88 -18.10 11.31 -45.43
N SER A 89 -17.31 11.94 -46.29
CA SER A 89 -16.75 13.29 -46.20
C SER A 89 -17.66 14.34 -46.83
N VAL A 90 -17.68 15.57 -46.28
CA VAL A 90 -18.30 16.73 -46.93
C VAL A 90 -17.41 17.99 -46.84
N LEU A 91 -16.95 18.40 -48.03
CA LEU A 91 -16.66 19.76 -48.52
C LEU A 91 -15.95 20.82 -47.64
N ARG A 92 -14.81 21.31 -48.15
CA ARG A 92 -14.19 22.59 -47.79
C ARG A 92 -15.04 23.76 -48.30
N SER A 93 -15.41 24.69 -47.42
CA SER A 93 -15.82 26.05 -47.80
C SER A 93 -14.63 27.02 -47.69
N LYS A 94 -14.54 27.98 -48.62
CA LYS A 94 -13.52 29.05 -48.60
C LYS A 94 -14.13 30.30 -47.97
N CYS A 95 -13.60 30.76 -46.84
CA CYS A 95 -13.85 32.11 -46.33
C CYS A 95 -12.58 32.97 -46.45
N ARG A 96 -12.77 34.25 -46.78
CA ARG A 96 -11.71 35.28 -46.84
C ARG A 96 -11.22 35.63 -45.42
N PRO A 97 -9.99 36.14 -45.27
CA PRO A 97 -9.46 36.51 -43.96
C PRO A 97 -10.16 37.74 -43.38
N VAL A 98 -10.58 37.64 -42.12
CA VAL A 98 -10.88 38.79 -41.27
C VAL A 98 -9.62 39.09 -40.46
N SER A 99 -9.26 40.37 -40.36
CA SER A 99 -8.07 40.85 -39.65
C SER A 99 -8.09 40.41 -38.18
N ALA A 100 -7.05 39.71 -37.75
CA ALA A 100 -6.91 39.34 -36.35
C ALA A 100 -6.40 40.53 -35.52
N GLU A 101 -7.30 41.17 -34.79
CA GLU A 101 -6.92 42.09 -33.72
C GLU A 101 -6.19 41.31 -32.61
N ARG A 102 -5.13 41.91 -32.06
CA ARG A 102 -4.30 41.29 -31.01
C ARG A 102 -5.06 41.32 -29.67
N PRO A 103 -5.34 40.18 -29.02
CA PRO A 103 -5.72 40.20 -27.62
C PRO A 103 -4.56 40.72 -26.78
N ALA A 104 -4.87 41.49 -25.74
CA ALA A 104 -3.87 42.14 -24.88
C ALA A 104 -2.95 41.12 -24.20
N ALA A 105 -1.73 41.58 -23.86
CA ALA A 105 -0.75 40.77 -23.14
C ALA A 105 -1.26 40.41 -21.74
N ALA A 106 -1.78 39.20 -21.59
CA ALA A 106 -2.02 38.61 -20.27
C ALA A 106 -0.67 38.43 -19.56
N ASN A 107 -0.53 39.12 -18.43
CA ASN A 107 0.70 39.25 -17.68
C ASN A 107 1.10 37.90 -17.07
N ARG A 108 1.92 37.11 -17.78
CA ARG A 108 2.53 35.89 -17.22
C ARG A 108 3.66 36.33 -16.29
N SER A 109 3.32 36.53 -15.02
CA SER A 109 4.32 36.51 -13.95
C SER A 109 5.17 35.25 -14.12
N ALA A 110 6.48 35.43 -14.28
CA ALA A 110 7.38 34.31 -14.44
C ALA A 110 7.24 33.40 -13.20
N SER A 111 6.85 32.14 -13.41
CA SER A 111 6.88 31.18 -12.31
C SER A 111 8.31 31.10 -11.82
N GLN A 112 8.50 31.45 -10.55
CA GLN A 112 9.78 31.24 -9.91
C GLN A 112 10.04 29.74 -9.96
N ARG A 113 11.09 29.35 -10.67
CA ARG A 113 11.60 27.97 -10.63
C ARG A 113 12.12 27.74 -9.22
N GLY A 114 11.24 27.25 -8.36
CA GLY A 114 11.58 26.76 -7.04
C GLY A 114 12.74 25.80 -7.20
N HIS A 115 13.89 26.16 -6.65
CA HIS A 115 14.96 25.20 -6.49
C HIS A 115 14.45 24.19 -5.47
N ALA A 116 14.43 22.90 -5.84
CA ALA A 116 14.00 21.85 -4.94
C ALA A 116 14.75 21.99 -3.62
N ALA A 117 14.00 22.16 -2.52
CA ALA A 117 14.60 22.17 -1.20
C ALA A 117 15.26 20.81 -0.96
N SER A 118 16.37 20.80 -0.23
CA SER A 118 16.96 19.54 0.21
C SER A 118 16.07 18.89 1.28
N PRO A 119 16.14 17.55 1.46
CA PRO A 119 15.44 16.87 2.53
C PRO A 119 15.59 17.57 3.87
N ARG A 120 14.46 18.09 4.36
CA ARG A 120 14.29 18.62 5.71
C ARG A 120 14.28 17.49 6.73
N ILE A 121 15.40 16.75 6.76
CA ILE A 121 15.72 15.74 7.76
C ILE A 121 15.91 16.49 9.09
N GLY A 122 14.91 16.42 9.96
CA GLY A 122 14.85 17.21 11.17
C GLY A 122 13.86 16.65 12.18
N HIS A 123 13.84 17.24 13.39
CA HIS A 123 12.95 16.77 14.46
C HIS A 123 11.49 17.21 14.27
N ALA A 124 11.27 18.31 13.55
CA ALA A 124 9.95 18.90 13.31
C ALA A 124 9.01 17.99 12.49
N VAL A 125 7.71 18.11 12.81
CA VAL A 125 6.61 17.70 11.93
C VAL A 125 6.33 18.88 10.98
N GLU A 126 6.25 18.62 9.68
CA GLU A 126 5.99 19.62 8.64
C GLU A 126 4.58 19.46 8.09
N GLN A 127 3.81 20.55 8.02
CA GLN A 127 2.49 20.58 7.38
C GLN A 127 2.63 20.70 5.86
N LEU A 128 2.00 19.80 5.12
CA LEU A 128 2.04 19.70 3.65
C LEU A 128 0.74 20.20 2.99
N ALA A 129 -0.38 20.06 3.71
CA ALA A 129 -1.69 20.63 3.42
C ALA A 129 -2.47 20.73 4.76
N ASP A 130 -3.66 21.32 4.74
CA ASP A 130 -4.44 21.62 5.95
C ASP A 130 -4.56 20.41 6.91
N ASP A 131 -4.86 19.23 6.36
CA ASP A 131 -5.04 17.97 7.10
C ASP A 131 -3.97 16.90 6.83
N LEU A 132 -2.79 17.32 6.35
CA LEU A 132 -1.69 16.42 5.98
C LEU A 132 -0.36 16.94 6.52
N TRP A 133 0.32 16.13 7.34
CA TRP A 133 1.66 16.40 7.84
C TRP A 133 2.61 15.26 7.50
N SER A 134 3.92 15.54 7.47
CA SER A 134 4.94 14.50 7.46
C SER A 134 6.10 14.82 8.38
N GLN A 135 6.84 13.77 8.73
CA GLN A 135 8.05 13.87 9.53
C GLN A 135 9.13 12.99 8.91
N THR A 136 10.31 13.57 8.62
CA THR A 136 11.46 12.83 8.12
C THR A 136 12.49 12.60 9.21
N ARG A 137 12.78 11.33 9.51
CA ARG A 137 13.85 10.93 10.44
C ARG A 137 15.00 10.27 9.67
N ARG A 138 16.20 10.33 10.24
CA ARG A 138 17.37 9.57 9.74
C ARG A 138 17.14 8.08 9.95
N LEU A 139 17.51 7.30 8.95
CA LEU A 139 17.47 5.84 9.00
C LEU A 139 18.48 5.31 7.98
N ARG A 140 19.21 4.28 8.40
CA ARG A 140 20.14 3.55 7.54
C ARG A 140 19.63 2.15 7.26
N PHE A 141 19.51 1.83 5.98
CA PHE A 141 19.28 0.47 5.52
C PHE A 141 20.58 -0.07 4.90
N LEU A 142 21.10 -1.17 5.43
CA LEU A 142 22.38 -1.78 5.01
C LEU A 142 23.55 -0.77 4.93
N GLY A 143 23.61 0.18 5.87
CA GLY A 143 24.63 1.23 5.95
C GLY A 143 24.40 2.44 5.03
N VAL A 144 23.43 2.38 4.11
CA VAL A 144 23.02 3.49 3.25
C VAL A 144 22.00 4.36 3.98
N GLU A 145 22.24 5.66 4.07
CA GLU A 145 21.28 6.61 4.61
C GLU A 145 20.13 6.80 3.59
N THR A 146 18.95 6.27 3.91
CA THR A 146 17.74 6.36 3.06
C THR A 146 16.65 7.21 3.70
N GLY A 147 16.80 7.53 5.00
CA GLY A 147 15.77 8.20 5.79
C GLY A 147 14.54 7.31 6.01
N THR A 148 13.58 7.84 6.76
CA THR A 148 12.21 7.30 6.82
C THR A 148 11.25 8.47 6.97
N ARG A 149 10.01 8.30 6.50
CA ARG A 149 8.94 9.29 6.65
C ARG A 149 7.75 8.67 7.37
N THR A 150 7.25 9.37 8.37
CA THR A 150 5.91 9.15 8.91
C THR A 150 4.99 10.21 8.33
N THR A 151 3.81 9.79 7.90
CA THR A 151 2.77 10.69 7.38
C THR A 151 1.59 10.66 8.32
N LEU A 152 1.09 11.82 8.70
CA LEU A 152 -0.05 12.00 9.58
C LEU A 152 -1.17 12.63 8.76
N VAL A 153 -2.37 12.04 8.81
CA VAL A 153 -3.56 12.59 8.16
C VAL A 153 -4.61 12.83 9.25
N ARG A 154 -5.19 14.03 9.28
CA ARG A 154 -6.42 14.28 10.04
C ARG A 154 -7.59 13.85 9.18
N LEU A 155 -8.43 12.99 9.73
CA LEU A 155 -9.64 12.48 9.10
C LEU A 155 -10.82 13.44 9.39
N ALA A 156 -11.86 13.41 8.57
CA ALA A 156 -13.06 14.25 8.76
C ALA A 156 -13.78 14.00 10.09
N ASN A 157 -13.58 12.82 10.70
CA ASN A 157 -14.05 12.49 12.05
C ASN A 157 -13.18 13.06 13.20
N GLY A 158 -12.12 13.82 12.87
CA GLY A 158 -11.18 14.42 13.82
C GLY A 158 -10.05 13.50 14.29
N GLY A 159 -10.11 12.21 13.97
CA GLY A 159 -9.07 11.23 14.29
C GLY A 159 -7.80 11.39 13.45
N ILE A 160 -6.68 10.89 13.97
CA ILE A 160 -5.38 10.89 13.28
C ILE A 160 -5.07 9.48 12.76
N PHE A 161 -4.84 9.41 11.44
CA PHE A 161 -4.30 8.26 10.74
C PHE A 161 -2.78 8.41 10.59
N VAL A 162 -2.03 7.37 10.97
CA VAL A 162 -0.56 7.37 10.98
C VAL A 162 -0.06 6.33 9.99
N HIS A 163 0.62 6.77 8.94
CA HIS A 163 1.25 5.91 7.94
C HIS A 163 2.77 5.84 8.14
N SER A 164 3.34 4.62 8.10
CA SER A 164 4.78 4.37 8.26
C SER A 164 5.30 4.94 9.60
N PRO A 165 4.87 4.37 10.74
CA PRO A 165 5.24 4.85 12.07
C PRO A 165 6.76 4.86 12.24
N GLY A 166 7.28 6.04 12.60
CA GLY A 166 8.69 6.35 12.85
C GLY A 166 9.00 6.51 14.34
N PRO A 167 10.21 6.96 14.71
CA PRO A 167 10.58 7.25 16.09
C PRO A 167 9.59 8.19 16.79
N LEU A 168 8.95 7.73 17.87
CA LEU A 168 7.97 8.51 18.65
C LEU A 168 8.63 9.13 19.88
N ASP A 169 9.46 10.15 19.67
CA ASP A 169 10.01 10.94 20.76
C ASP A 169 8.94 11.86 21.41
N ALA A 170 9.25 12.42 22.58
CA ALA A 170 8.29 13.20 23.37
C ALA A 170 7.78 14.47 22.66
N GLU A 171 8.58 15.07 21.76
CA GLU A 171 8.15 16.23 20.98
C GLU A 171 7.16 15.80 19.89
N VAL A 172 7.45 14.69 19.19
CA VAL A 172 6.53 14.10 18.20
C VAL A 172 5.21 13.71 18.84
N ARG A 173 5.26 13.04 20.00
CA ARG A 173 4.05 12.62 20.72
C ARG A 173 3.18 13.83 21.07
N LYS A 174 3.77 14.86 21.69
CA LYS A 174 3.04 16.09 22.04
C LYS A 174 2.43 16.79 20.82
N LEU A 175 3.11 16.77 19.67
CA LEU A 175 2.57 17.30 18.42
C LEU A 175 1.38 16.48 17.92
N VAL A 176 1.48 15.15 17.92
CA VAL A 176 0.40 14.24 17.51
C VAL A 176 -0.82 14.34 18.44
N ASP A 177 -0.60 14.34 19.76
CA ASP A 177 -1.65 14.55 20.78
C ASP A 177 -2.38 15.89 20.56
N GLY A 178 -1.64 16.93 20.16
CA GLY A 178 -2.17 18.25 19.82
C GLY A 178 -2.86 18.32 18.46
N LEU A 179 -2.65 17.35 17.57
CA LEU A 179 -3.45 17.20 16.36
C LEU A 179 -4.80 16.57 16.72
N GLY A 180 -4.84 15.39 17.34
CA GLY A 180 -6.09 14.71 17.70
C GLY A 180 -5.88 13.27 18.16
N PRO A 181 -6.97 12.54 18.50
CA PRO A 181 -6.87 11.15 18.93
C PRO A 181 -6.36 10.28 17.77
N VAL A 182 -5.28 9.52 18.00
CA VAL A 182 -4.79 8.53 17.03
C VAL A 182 -5.78 7.39 16.94
N VAL A 183 -6.38 7.18 15.76
CA VAL A 183 -7.38 6.13 15.52
C VAL A 183 -6.82 4.95 14.75
N ALA A 184 -5.73 5.15 13.99
CA ALA A 184 -5.10 4.10 13.19
C ALA A 184 -3.58 4.31 13.09
N VAL A 185 -2.83 3.22 13.30
CA VAL A 185 -1.39 3.11 13.09
C VAL A 185 -1.16 2.03 12.03
N VAL A 186 -0.76 2.47 10.84
CA VAL A 186 -0.58 1.63 9.65
C VAL A 186 0.90 1.37 9.39
N ALA A 187 1.27 0.10 9.38
CA ALA A 187 2.53 -0.39 8.82
C ALA A 187 2.29 -0.83 7.36
N PRO A 188 2.59 0.03 6.36
CA PRO A 188 2.10 -0.12 4.99
C PRO A 188 2.89 -1.13 4.15
N SER A 189 4.09 -1.54 4.58
CA SER A 189 4.90 -2.55 3.89
C SER A 189 5.64 -3.48 4.86
N LEU A 190 6.20 -4.57 4.33
CA LEU A 190 7.08 -5.48 5.06
C LEU A 190 8.39 -4.82 5.53
N PHE A 191 8.66 -3.55 5.22
CA PHE A 191 9.84 -2.82 5.68
C PHE A 191 9.48 -1.61 6.56
N HIS A 192 8.31 -0.99 6.37
CA HIS A 192 7.89 0.23 7.05
C HIS A 192 7.06 -0.03 8.33
N HIS A 193 7.61 -0.85 9.23
CA HIS A 193 6.91 -1.34 10.44
C HIS A 193 7.73 -1.22 11.73
N LEU A 194 8.94 -0.65 11.69
CA LEU A 194 9.93 -0.80 12.77
C LEU A 194 9.42 -0.30 14.12
N TRP A 195 8.77 0.88 14.14
CA TRP A 195 8.26 1.52 15.36
C TRP A 195 6.77 1.25 15.64
N ALA A 196 6.11 0.37 14.87
CA ALA A 196 4.68 0.09 15.03
C ALA A 196 4.28 -0.35 16.45
N GLY A 197 5.18 -1.08 17.14
CA GLY A 197 5.00 -1.47 18.54
C GLY A 197 5.03 -0.28 19.51
N GLU A 198 5.99 0.65 19.37
CA GLU A 198 6.08 1.86 20.21
C GLU A 198 4.82 2.72 20.08
N TRP A 199 4.32 2.87 18.86
CA TRP A 199 3.06 3.60 18.61
C TRP A 199 1.85 2.90 19.23
N LYS A 200 1.72 1.57 19.14
CA LYS A 200 0.63 0.83 19.80
C LYS A 200 0.73 0.87 21.34
N THR A 201 1.94 0.95 21.91
CA THR A 201 2.13 1.18 23.35
C THR A 201 1.72 2.61 23.76
N ALA A 202 2.02 3.62 22.93
CA ALA A 202 1.66 5.00 23.22
C ALA A 202 0.16 5.31 23.01
N TYR A 203 -0.48 4.63 22.05
CA TYR A 203 -1.88 4.78 21.66
C TYR A 203 -2.58 3.40 21.64
N PRO A 204 -2.91 2.82 22.81
CA PRO A 204 -3.44 1.45 22.90
C PRO A 204 -4.77 1.26 22.16
N ASP A 205 -5.62 2.28 22.15
CA ASP A 205 -6.94 2.27 21.52
C ASP A 205 -6.91 2.44 19.99
N ALA A 206 -5.79 2.86 19.41
CA ALA A 206 -5.63 3.01 17.97
C ALA A 206 -5.57 1.64 17.29
N LEU A 207 -6.26 1.46 16.16
CA LEU A 207 -6.15 0.22 15.37
C LEU A 207 -4.71 0.05 14.85
N LEU A 208 -4.10 -1.09 15.15
CA LEU A 208 -2.79 -1.45 14.61
C LEU A 208 -2.97 -2.29 13.33
N CYS A 209 -2.61 -1.73 12.18
CA CYS A 209 -2.91 -2.32 10.87
C CYS A 209 -1.64 -2.72 10.12
N ALA A 210 -1.61 -3.97 9.63
CA ALA A 210 -0.50 -4.55 8.88
C ALA A 210 -0.81 -4.63 7.37
N CYS A 211 0.19 -4.45 6.53
CA CYS A 211 0.13 -4.93 5.14
C CYS A 211 0.07 -6.47 5.10
N PRO A 212 -0.48 -7.08 4.02
CA PRO A 212 -0.49 -8.54 3.86
C PRO A 212 0.89 -9.18 3.98
N GLY A 213 1.02 -10.16 4.88
CA GLY A 213 2.24 -10.90 5.16
C GLY A 213 3.02 -10.37 6.37
N LEU A 214 2.80 -9.12 6.79
CA LEU A 214 3.49 -8.54 7.95
C LEU A 214 3.05 -9.20 9.25
N GLU A 215 1.81 -9.67 9.34
CA GLU A 215 1.25 -10.39 10.48
C GLU A 215 2.01 -11.70 10.79
N LYS A 216 2.74 -12.25 9.81
CA LYS A 216 3.60 -13.42 9.95
C LYS A 216 5.06 -13.08 10.21
N LYS A 217 5.51 -11.87 9.83
CA LYS A 217 6.89 -11.38 10.03
C LYS A 217 7.07 -10.78 11.43
N ARG A 218 6.01 -10.20 11.97
CA ARG A 218 5.91 -9.56 13.28
C ARG A 218 4.73 -10.14 14.05
N ASP A 219 4.80 -11.43 14.35
CA ASP A 219 3.83 -12.15 15.19
C ASP A 219 3.90 -11.74 16.67
N ASP A 220 4.90 -10.94 17.04
CA ASP A 220 5.05 -10.26 18.33
C ASP A 220 4.10 -9.07 18.53
N LEU A 221 3.46 -8.55 17.47
CA LEU A 221 2.60 -7.37 17.54
C LEU A 221 1.10 -7.72 17.47
N PRO A 222 0.23 -7.06 18.26
CA PRO A 222 -1.20 -7.32 18.28
C PRO A 222 -1.90 -6.60 17.11
N TRP A 223 -1.79 -7.17 15.91
CA TRP A 223 -2.42 -6.63 14.71
C TRP A 223 -3.95 -6.73 14.79
N ASP A 224 -4.62 -5.57 14.77
CA ASP A 224 -6.08 -5.46 14.76
C ASP A 224 -6.65 -5.73 13.36
N ARG A 225 -5.90 -5.41 12.29
CA ARG A 225 -6.29 -5.62 10.89
C ARG A 225 -5.10 -6.03 10.01
N VAL A 226 -5.40 -6.83 8.99
CA VAL A 226 -4.56 -7.01 7.80
C VAL A 226 -5.26 -6.31 6.64
N LEU A 227 -4.60 -5.33 6.05
CA LEU A 227 -5.16 -4.42 5.04
C LEU A 227 -5.36 -5.10 3.68
N GLY A 228 -6.23 -4.54 2.85
CA GLY A 228 -6.47 -4.99 1.47
C GLY A 228 -6.66 -3.82 0.49
N ASP A 229 -7.42 -4.06 -0.58
CA ASP A 229 -7.74 -3.04 -1.60
C ASP A 229 -8.84 -2.05 -1.19
N LEU A 230 -9.59 -2.32 -0.12
CA LEU A 230 -10.66 -1.43 0.35
C LEU A 230 -10.22 -0.73 1.64
N PRO A 231 -10.55 0.57 1.82
CA PRO A 231 -10.26 1.29 3.05
C PRO A 231 -11.14 0.78 4.21
N GLU A 232 -10.56 0.77 5.41
CA GLU A 232 -11.31 0.46 6.63
C GLU A 232 -12.22 1.63 7.01
N ALA A 233 -13.36 1.31 7.64
CA ALA A 233 -14.39 2.29 8.02
C ALA A 233 -13.90 3.56 8.77
N PRO A 234 -12.83 3.54 9.61
CA PRO A 234 -12.39 4.75 10.29
C PRO A 234 -11.82 5.84 9.36
N TRP A 235 -11.35 5.48 8.16
CA TRP A 235 -10.75 6.42 7.18
C TRP A 235 -11.35 6.36 5.77
N SER A 236 -12.35 5.50 5.52
CA SER A 236 -12.97 5.34 4.20
C SER A 236 -13.59 6.61 3.63
N GLU A 237 -13.98 7.57 4.47
CA GLU A 237 -14.52 8.85 4.04
C GLU A 237 -13.45 9.87 3.60
N ASP A 238 -12.16 9.61 3.84
CA ASP A 238 -11.05 10.55 3.57
C ASP A 238 -9.95 9.97 2.66
N ILE A 239 -9.68 8.66 2.79
CA ILE A 239 -8.53 7.99 2.21
C ILE A 239 -8.98 6.77 1.40
N ASP A 240 -8.60 6.73 0.12
CA ASP A 240 -8.68 5.53 -0.71
C ASP A 240 -7.36 4.74 -0.64
N GLN A 241 -7.36 3.46 -1.02
CA GLN A 241 -6.14 2.65 -1.01
C GLN A 241 -6.08 1.60 -2.13
N VAL A 242 -4.88 1.09 -2.38
CA VAL A 242 -4.58 -0.03 -3.28
C VAL A 242 -3.54 -0.92 -2.62
N PHE A 243 -3.79 -2.23 -2.57
CA PHE A 243 -2.77 -3.22 -2.24
C PHE A 243 -1.93 -3.54 -3.49
N PHE A 244 -0.66 -3.13 -3.48
CA PHE A 244 0.32 -3.39 -4.52
C PHE A 244 1.03 -4.74 -4.28
N ALA A 245 0.31 -5.83 -4.57
CA ALA A 245 0.79 -7.21 -4.40
C ALA A 245 1.94 -7.60 -5.36
N ALA A 246 2.21 -6.78 -6.39
CA ALA A 246 3.20 -7.06 -7.43
C ALA A 246 4.64 -7.30 -6.92
N ARG A 247 5.00 -6.74 -5.75
CA ARG A 247 6.32 -6.90 -5.11
C ARG A 247 6.22 -7.87 -3.94
N THR A 248 6.14 -9.16 -4.22
CA THR A 248 5.87 -10.23 -3.23
C THR A 248 6.89 -10.38 -2.08
N MET A 249 8.07 -9.74 -2.17
CA MET A 249 9.05 -9.68 -1.07
C MET A 249 8.85 -8.48 -0.13
N GLU A 250 7.99 -7.52 -0.50
CA GLU A 250 7.83 -6.23 0.17
C GLU A 250 6.37 -5.90 0.52
N ASN A 251 5.40 -6.29 -0.32
CA ASN A 251 3.95 -6.10 -0.17
C ASN A 251 3.54 -4.73 0.38
N GLU A 252 3.21 -3.78 -0.49
CA GLU A 252 2.87 -2.41 -0.08
C GLU A 252 1.37 -2.12 -0.22
N VAL A 253 0.78 -1.44 0.77
CA VAL A 253 -0.52 -0.77 0.61
C VAL A 253 -0.27 0.72 0.41
N VAL A 254 -0.71 1.22 -0.73
CA VAL A 254 -0.57 2.63 -1.15
C VAL A 254 -1.87 3.34 -0.87
N PHE A 255 -1.80 4.56 -0.33
CA PHE A 255 -2.96 5.35 0.09
C PHE A 255 -3.10 6.62 -0.74
N TYR A 256 -4.32 7.15 -0.83
CA TYR A 256 -4.62 8.41 -1.50
C TYR A 256 -5.53 9.27 -0.62
N HIS A 257 -4.98 10.36 -0.07
CA HIS A 257 -5.73 11.31 0.73
C HIS A 257 -6.44 12.32 -0.19
N ARG A 258 -7.76 12.17 -0.33
CA ARG A 258 -8.55 12.85 -1.36
C ARG A 258 -8.53 14.37 -1.27
N ALA A 259 -8.73 14.95 -0.10
CA ALA A 259 -8.80 16.41 0.08
C ALA A 259 -7.51 17.11 -0.36
N SER A 260 -6.36 16.52 -0.05
CA SER A 260 -5.03 17.04 -0.41
C SER A 260 -4.50 16.61 -1.78
N ARG A 261 -5.25 15.76 -2.52
CA ARG A 261 -4.81 15.11 -3.77
C ARG A 261 -3.42 14.45 -3.67
N SER A 262 -3.11 13.87 -2.52
CA SER A 262 -1.78 13.32 -2.22
C SER A 262 -1.80 11.79 -2.17
N LEU A 263 -0.99 11.16 -3.01
CA LEU A 263 -0.63 9.74 -2.88
C LEU A 263 0.41 9.61 -1.76
N VAL A 264 0.21 8.66 -0.85
CA VAL A 264 1.08 8.36 0.28
C VAL A 264 1.59 6.93 0.14
N CYS A 265 2.91 6.78 0.12
CA CYS A 265 3.57 5.50 -0.16
C CYS A 265 4.95 5.38 0.52
N CYS A 266 5.52 4.19 0.41
CA CYS A 266 6.85 3.85 0.89
C CYS A 266 7.82 3.58 -0.26
N ASP A 267 7.73 2.40 -0.88
CA ASP A 267 8.79 1.79 -1.69
C ASP A 267 8.46 1.76 -3.19
N ILE A 268 7.20 2.02 -3.56
CA ILE A 268 6.72 2.11 -4.95
C ILE A 268 7.29 3.33 -5.72
N VAL A 269 7.76 4.37 -5.02
CA VAL A 269 8.45 5.52 -5.63
C VAL A 269 9.61 5.96 -4.74
N PHE A 270 10.84 5.92 -5.29
CA PHE A 270 12.04 6.45 -4.64
C PHE A 270 12.44 7.80 -5.23
N ASN A 271 12.97 8.70 -4.40
CA ASN A 271 13.69 9.91 -4.85
C ASN A 271 15.07 10.02 -4.16
N LEU A 272 15.87 8.97 -4.28
CA LEU A 272 17.21 8.90 -3.68
C LEU A 272 18.29 9.60 -4.54
N CYS A 273 17.97 9.94 -5.79
CA CYS A 273 18.90 10.56 -6.73
C CYS A 273 19.37 11.97 -6.30
N GLU A 274 18.55 12.70 -5.56
CA GLU A 274 18.82 14.06 -5.04
C GLU A 274 19.26 14.05 -3.56
N HIS A 275 19.38 12.87 -2.94
CA HIS A 275 19.65 12.74 -1.51
C HIS A 275 20.99 13.40 -1.09
N PRO A 276 21.10 14.12 0.04
CA PRO A 276 22.31 14.86 0.44
C PRO A 276 23.59 13.99 0.54
N SER A 277 23.46 12.75 0.98
CA SER A 277 24.60 11.81 1.09
C SER A 277 25.11 11.35 -0.28
N ARG A 278 26.41 11.55 -0.54
CA ARG A 278 27.10 11.08 -1.75
C ARG A 278 27.01 9.56 -1.93
N LEU A 279 27.07 8.80 -0.84
CA LEU A 279 26.94 7.34 -0.86
C LEU A 279 25.53 6.93 -1.32
N THR A 280 24.49 7.59 -0.80
CA THR A 280 23.10 7.31 -1.20
C THR A 280 22.88 7.62 -2.67
N ARG A 281 23.42 8.73 -3.20
CA ARG A 281 23.34 9.03 -4.65
C ARG A 281 24.09 8.03 -5.51
N LEU A 282 25.23 7.50 -5.05
CA LEU A 282 25.94 6.43 -5.74
C LEU A 282 25.09 5.15 -5.80
N VAL A 283 24.47 4.76 -4.68
CA VAL A 283 23.56 3.60 -4.61
C VAL A 283 22.32 3.82 -5.49
N ALA A 284 21.69 5.00 -5.43
CA ALA A 284 20.58 5.37 -6.32
C ALA A 284 20.97 5.27 -7.80
N ALA A 285 22.17 5.72 -8.16
CA ALA A 285 22.69 5.63 -9.52
C ALA A 285 22.93 4.20 -10.01
N LEU A 286 23.35 3.28 -9.12
CA LEU A 286 23.46 1.83 -9.36
C LEU A 286 22.10 1.14 -9.44
N LEU A 287 21.11 1.63 -8.68
CA LEU A 287 19.71 1.22 -8.74
C LEU A 287 18.94 1.86 -9.92
N ALA A 288 19.61 2.65 -10.77
CA ALA A 288 19.02 3.41 -11.87
C ALA A 288 17.91 4.42 -11.46
N ASN A 289 17.78 4.72 -10.16
CA ASN A 289 16.99 5.85 -9.68
C ASN A 289 17.75 7.15 -10.04
N ARG A 290 17.43 7.73 -11.20
CA ARG A 290 18.04 8.95 -11.75
C ARG A 290 17.10 10.18 -11.71
N ARG A 291 15.89 9.96 -11.21
CA ARG A 291 14.77 10.89 -11.04
C ARG A 291 13.73 10.19 -10.15
N PRO A 292 12.73 10.91 -9.60
CA PRO A 292 11.59 10.30 -8.91
C PRO A 292 10.94 9.16 -9.73
N GLY A 293 10.80 8.00 -9.09
CA GLY A 293 10.19 6.81 -9.68
C GLY A 293 10.74 5.48 -9.14
N ALA A 294 10.37 4.40 -9.82
CA ALA A 294 10.87 3.05 -9.59
C ALA A 294 12.38 2.93 -9.88
N THR A 295 13.00 1.88 -9.35
CA THR A 295 14.38 1.46 -9.62
C THR A 295 14.42 0.38 -10.72
N TRP A 296 15.61 -0.14 -11.07
CA TRP A 296 15.68 -1.30 -11.97
C TRP A 296 15.21 -2.61 -11.30
N LEU A 297 15.22 -2.71 -9.97
CA LEU A 297 14.87 -3.92 -9.23
C LEU A 297 13.41 -4.33 -9.48
N GLU A 298 12.52 -3.37 -9.71
CA GLU A 298 11.11 -3.59 -10.01
C GLU A 298 10.92 -4.43 -11.29
N HIS A 299 11.80 -4.29 -12.29
CA HIS A 299 11.79 -5.14 -13.49
C HIS A 299 12.15 -6.61 -13.21
N LEU A 300 12.87 -6.89 -12.11
CA LEU A 300 13.26 -8.22 -11.65
C LEU A 300 12.25 -8.80 -10.65
N MET A 301 11.69 -7.96 -9.79
CA MET A 301 10.77 -8.34 -8.72
C MET A 301 9.33 -8.53 -9.18
N ILE A 302 8.85 -7.71 -10.12
CA ILE A 302 7.49 -7.80 -10.65
C ILE A 302 7.43 -8.88 -11.73
N ARG A 303 6.96 -10.07 -11.33
CA ARG A 303 6.77 -11.22 -12.23
C ARG A 303 5.42 -11.17 -12.94
N ASP A 304 4.35 -10.86 -12.21
CA ASP A 304 3.03 -10.62 -12.79
C ASP A 304 2.91 -9.15 -13.20
N ARG A 305 3.25 -8.87 -14.45
CA ARG A 305 3.12 -7.52 -15.03
C ARG A 305 1.68 -7.12 -15.30
N ALA A 306 0.77 -8.08 -15.50
CA ALA A 306 -0.62 -7.78 -15.80
C ALA A 306 -1.34 -7.28 -14.54
N GLY A 307 -1.25 -8.04 -13.44
CA GLY A 307 -1.78 -7.61 -12.14
C GLY A 307 -1.10 -6.34 -11.61
N ALA A 308 0.21 -6.19 -11.83
CA ALA A 308 0.92 -4.96 -11.49
C ALA A 308 0.41 -3.75 -12.29
N ARG A 309 0.17 -3.89 -13.60
CA ARG A 309 -0.39 -2.82 -14.42
C ARG A 309 -1.79 -2.45 -13.96
N GLU A 310 -2.66 -3.42 -13.69
CA GLU A 310 -4.01 -3.17 -13.15
C GLU A 310 -3.94 -2.38 -11.82
N GLN A 311 -3.05 -2.75 -10.91
CA GLN A 311 -2.85 -2.04 -9.64
C GLN A 311 -2.37 -0.60 -9.86
N ILE A 312 -1.41 -0.38 -10.77
CA ILE A 312 -0.94 0.96 -11.14
C ILE A 312 -2.04 1.77 -11.84
N ASP A 313 -2.83 1.17 -12.74
CA ASP A 313 -3.91 1.84 -13.46
C ASP A 313 -5.01 2.33 -12.49
N ARG A 314 -5.30 1.56 -11.42
CA ARG A 314 -6.19 2.01 -10.32
C ARG A 314 -5.61 3.22 -9.58
N MET A 315 -4.31 3.23 -9.28
CA MET A 315 -3.66 4.41 -8.68
C MET A 315 -3.68 5.61 -9.63
N LEU A 316 -3.44 5.38 -10.92
CA LEU A 316 -3.48 6.40 -11.98
C LEU A 316 -4.89 6.88 -12.32
N ALA A 317 -5.95 6.27 -11.77
CA ALA A 317 -7.31 6.79 -11.84
C ALA A 317 -7.54 7.94 -10.83
N TRP A 318 -6.73 8.01 -9.76
CA TRP A 318 -6.75 9.13 -8.81
C TRP A 318 -6.17 10.41 -9.43
N ASP A 319 -6.63 11.56 -8.92
CA ASP A 319 -6.19 12.88 -9.36
C ASP A 319 -4.95 13.36 -8.60
N ILE A 320 -3.87 12.57 -8.67
CA ILE A 320 -2.66 12.74 -7.87
C ILE A 320 -1.89 14.01 -8.27
N GLU A 321 -1.87 14.99 -7.38
CA GLU A 321 -1.00 16.17 -7.47
C GLU A 321 0.35 15.89 -6.79
N ARG A 322 0.32 15.38 -5.56
CA ARG A 322 1.51 15.19 -4.70
C ARG A 322 1.80 13.72 -4.44
N ILE A 323 3.08 13.36 -4.30
CA ILE A 323 3.52 12.06 -3.77
C ILE A 323 4.32 12.28 -2.48
N VAL A 324 3.79 11.78 -1.36
CA VAL A 324 4.46 11.70 -0.06
C VAL A 324 5.10 10.32 0.05
N LEU A 325 6.40 10.25 -0.24
CA LEU A 325 7.20 9.02 -0.25
C LEU A 325 8.18 8.95 0.93
N SER A 326 8.54 7.73 1.36
CA SER A 326 9.40 7.53 2.53
C SER A 326 10.89 7.81 2.32
N HIS A 327 11.37 7.77 1.06
CA HIS A 327 12.80 7.73 0.76
C HIS A 327 13.26 8.81 -0.23
N GLY A 328 13.66 9.95 0.34
CA GLY A 328 14.08 11.15 -0.38
C GLY A 328 13.01 12.25 -0.38
N GLU A 329 13.10 13.14 -1.37
CA GLU A 329 12.15 14.26 -1.48
C GLU A 329 10.81 13.89 -2.08
N MET A 330 9.78 14.43 -1.43
CA MET A 330 8.39 14.39 -1.86
C MET A 330 8.24 15.12 -3.19
N ILE A 331 7.21 14.72 -3.93
CA ILE A 331 6.87 15.31 -5.22
C ILE A 331 5.70 16.23 -4.98
N GLU A 332 5.92 17.55 -5.05
CA GLU A 332 4.89 18.54 -4.69
C GLU A 332 3.81 18.75 -5.75
N SER A 333 4.11 18.44 -7.01
CA SER A 333 3.24 18.63 -8.18
C SER A 333 3.51 17.57 -9.26
N ASP A 334 2.61 17.42 -10.24
CA ASP A 334 2.70 16.44 -11.34
C ASP A 334 2.82 14.96 -10.88
N GLY A 335 2.39 14.63 -9.66
CA GLY A 335 2.53 13.30 -9.07
C GLY A 335 1.99 12.16 -9.94
N ARG A 336 0.82 12.35 -10.58
CA ARG A 336 0.26 11.37 -11.53
C ARG A 336 1.19 11.09 -12.72
N GLU A 337 1.85 12.11 -13.25
CA GLU A 337 2.82 11.95 -14.36
C GLU A 337 4.11 11.27 -13.88
N VAL A 338 4.57 11.57 -12.66
CA VAL A 338 5.70 10.87 -12.04
C VAL A 338 5.43 9.37 -11.90
N LEU A 339 4.25 8.98 -11.36
CA LEU A 339 3.86 7.58 -11.22
C LEU A 339 3.70 6.90 -12.58
N ARG A 340 2.98 7.52 -13.52
CA ARG A 340 2.76 6.99 -14.88
C ARG A 340 4.07 6.69 -15.58
N ARG A 341 5.03 7.60 -15.47
CA ARG A 341 6.37 7.50 -16.07
C ARG A 341 7.26 6.48 -15.36
N ALA A 342 7.11 6.30 -14.06
CA ALA A 342 7.84 5.28 -13.29
C ALA A 342 7.48 3.85 -13.72
N TYR A 343 6.20 3.64 -14.08
CA TYR A 343 5.65 2.32 -14.43
C TYR A 343 5.31 2.13 -15.91
N ALA A 344 5.67 3.08 -16.78
CA ALA A 344 5.41 3.04 -18.23
C ALA A 344 6.05 1.85 -18.99
N TRP A 345 6.78 0.97 -18.30
CA TRP A 345 7.48 -0.18 -18.86
C TRP A 345 6.75 -1.52 -18.69
N LEU A 346 5.75 -1.62 -17.80
CA LEU A 346 4.97 -2.85 -17.61
C LEU A 346 3.73 -2.92 -18.50
#